data_AF-A0A5C7QLC7-F1
#
_entry.id   AF-A0A5C7QLC7-F1
#
_cell.length_a   1.000
_cell.length_b   1.000
_cell.length_c   1.000
_cell.angle_alpha   90.00
_cell.angle_beta   90.00
_cell.angle_gamma   90.00
#
_symmetry.space_group_name_H-M   'P 1'
#
loop_
_entity.id
_entity.type
_entity.pdbx_description
1 polymer ?
#
loop_
_entity_poly.entity_id
_entity_poly.type
_entity_poly.pdbx_seq_one_letter_code
_entity_poly.pdbx_strand_id
1 'polypeptide(L)' 'MHIAKPKLCILILGMHRSGTSCLAGSLQQQGVYLGQVHEWNPHNRKGNRENPKIMALNESLFASNQGSWDHPPK' A
#
# COMPACT_ATOMS: atom_id res chain seq x y z
N MET A 1 -3.55 -26.46 23.45
CA MET A 1 -3.07 -25.41 22.52
C MET A 1 -4.24 -25.02 21.63
N HIS A 2 -4.71 -23.77 21.71
CA HIS A 2 -5.80 -23.29 20.86
C HIS A 2 -5.19 -22.77 19.55
N ILE A 3 -5.39 -23.49 18.44
CA ILE A 3 -5.00 -22.98 17.12
C ILE A 3 -6.05 -21.95 16.73
N ALA A 4 -5.64 -20.69 16.62
CA ALA A 4 -6.55 -19.61 16.24
C ALA A 4 -7.17 -19.89 14.87
N LYS A 5 -8.47 -19.65 14.75
CA LYS A 5 -9.20 -19.82 13.49
C LYS A 5 -8.59 -18.88 12.43
N PRO A 6 -8.26 -19.37 11.22
CA PRO A 6 -7.64 -18.54 10.19
C PRO A 6 -8.59 -17.39 9.81
N LYS A 7 -8.06 -16.16 9.80
CA LYS A 7 -8.78 -15.00 9.27
C LYS A 7 -8.62 -14.98 7.76
N LEU A 8 -9.73 -14.86 7.05
CA LEU A 8 -9.70 -14.69 5.60
C LEU A 8 -9.00 -13.36 5.27
N CYS A 9 -7.96 -13.43 4.44
CA CYS A 9 -7.29 -12.27 3.87
C CYS A 9 -7.48 -12.30 2.36
N ILE A 10 -8.03 -11.22 1.80
CA ILE A 10 -8.14 -11.04 0.36
C ILE A 10 -7.03 -10.10 -0.07
N LEU A 11 -6.11 -10.59 -0.89
CA LEU A 11 -5.08 -9.79 -1.51
C LEU A 11 -5.46 -9.52 -2.96
N ILE A 12 -5.61 -8.25 -3.30
CA ILE A 12 -5.88 -7.81 -4.66
C ILE A 12 -4.58 -7.23 -5.21
N LEU A 13 -3.98 -7.93 -6.17
CA LEU A 13 -2.77 -7.47 -6.84
C LEU A 13 -3.17 -6.53 -8.00
N GLY A 14 -2.55 -5.36 -8.05
CA GLY A 14 -2.76 -4.38 -9.11
C GLY A 14 -1.74 -4.49 -10.23
N MET A 15 -2.07 -3.91 -11.40
CA MET A 15 -1.18 -3.88 -12.57
C MET A 15 -0.10 -2.79 -12.44
N HIS A 16 -0.51 -1.52 -12.38
CA HIS A 16 0.32 -0.31 -12.30
C HIS A 16 -0.05 0.51 -11.06
N ARG A 17 0.89 1.26 -10.46
CA ARG A 17 0.69 2.02 -9.21
C ARG A 17 -0.55 2.90 -9.23
N SER A 18 -0.80 3.57 -10.35
CA SER A 18 -1.99 4.41 -10.54
C SER A 18 -3.29 3.59 -10.59
N GLY A 19 -3.28 2.39 -11.19
CA GLY A 19 -4.41 1.47 -11.21
C GLY A 19 -4.74 0.94 -9.82
N THR A 20 -3.72 0.57 -9.03
CA THR A 20 -3.90 0.17 -7.63
C THR A 20 -4.50 1.31 -6.80
N SER A 21 -4.01 2.53 -6.98
CA SER A 21 -4.55 3.72 -6.30
C SER A 21 -6.03 3.97 -6.67
N CYS A 22 -6.37 3.84 -7.95
CA CYS A 22 -7.74 3.99 -8.46
C CYS A 22 -8.69 2.94 -7.87
N LEU A 23 -8.27 1.67 -7.85
CA LEU A 23 -9.07 0.58 -7.30
C LEU A 23 -9.26 0.73 -5.79
N ALA A 24 -8.19 1.00 -5.04
CA ALA A 24 -8.27 1.22 -3.60
C ALA A 24 -9.18 2.40 -3.25
N GLY A 25 -9.05 3.53 -3.97
CA GLY A 25 -9.93 4.68 -3.83
C GLY A 25 -11.40 4.35 -4.13
N SER A 26 -11.66 3.60 -5.20
CA SER A 26 -13.03 3.17 -5.56
C SER A 26 -13.65 2.27 -4.49
N LEU A 27 -12.90 1.31 -3.96
CA LEU A 27 -13.35 0.43 -2.88
C LEU A 27 -13.63 1.21 -1.60
N GLN A 28 -12.75 2.17 -1.25
CA GLN A 28 -12.95 3.05 -0.11
C GLN A 28 -14.24 3.88 -0.25
N GLN A 29 -14.53 4.40 -1.45
CA GLN A 29 -15.77 5.12 -1.73
C GLN A 29 -17.02 4.24 -1.59
N GLN A 30 -16.89 2.92 -1.78
CA GLN A 30 -17.97 1.95 -1.55
C GLN A 30 -18.04 1.44 -0.09
N GLY A 31 -17.27 2.04 0.83
CA GLY A 31 -17.35 1.74 2.26
C GLY A 31 -16.34 0.70 2.77
N VAL A 32 -15.38 0.26 1.94
CA VAL A 32 -14.30 -0.61 2.42
C VAL A 32 -13.37 0.18 3.35
N TYR A 33 -13.24 -0.27 4.59
CA TYR A 33 -12.32 0.33 5.55
C TYR A 33 -10.87 -0.06 5.25
N LEU A 34 -10.05 0.92 4.84
CA LEU A 34 -8.64 0.73 4.52
C LEU A 34 -7.69 1.05 5.69
N GLY A 35 -8.23 1.52 6.82
CA GLY A 35 -7.43 2.05 7.92
C GLY A 35 -6.80 3.39 7.60
N GLN A 36 -5.68 3.70 8.28
CA GLN A 36 -4.93 4.93 8.03
C GLN A 36 -4.15 4.81 6.71
N VAL A 37 -4.50 5.65 5.74
CA VAL A 37 -3.88 5.65 4.41
C VAL A 37 -3.58 7.07 3.94
N HIS A 38 -2.68 7.21 2.97
CA HIS A 38 -2.39 8.49 2.33
C HIS A 38 -3.54 8.94 1.45
N GLU A 39 -4.29 9.92 1.94
CA GLU A 39 -5.45 10.44 1.20
C GLU A 39 -5.15 11.60 0.25
N TRP A 40 -3.94 12.16 0.36
CA TRP A 40 -3.46 13.28 -0.44
C TRP A 40 -1.93 13.31 -0.48
N ASN A 41 -1.36 13.75 -1.61
CA ASN A 41 0.03 14.21 -1.73
C ASN A 41 0.16 15.21 -2.90
N PRO A 42 1.27 15.96 -3.04
CA PRO A 42 1.44 16.96 -4.11
C PRO A 42 1.30 16.40 -5.53
N HIS A 43 1.68 15.14 -5.75
CA HIS A 43 1.65 14.49 -7.06
C HIS A 43 0.33 13.75 -7.33
N ASN A 44 -0.46 13.47 -6.28
CA ASN A 44 -1.76 12.83 -6.34
C ASN A 44 -2.67 13.44 -5.26
N ARG A 45 -3.43 14.46 -5.66
CA ARG A 45 -4.42 15.13 -4.80
C ARG A 45 -5.53 14.19 -4.31
N LYS A 46 -5.74 13.06 -4.98
CA LYS A 46 -6.68 12.02 -4.57
C LYS A 46 -6.00 10.91 -3.77
N GLY A 47 -4.73 11.04 -3.40
CA GLY A 47 -3.98 10.07 -2.59
C GLY A 47 -3.78 8.69 -3.23
N ASN A 48 -2.72 8.00 -2.84
CA ASN A 48 -2.44 6.66 -3.35
C ASN A 48 -3.12 5.54 -2.55
N ARG A 49 -3.73 5.89 -1.41
CA ARG A 49 -4.31 4.91 -0.45
C ARG A 49 -3.28 3.92 0.10
N GLU A 50 -2.01 4.32 0.12
CA GLU A 50 -0.91 3.56 0.72
C GLU A 50 -0.92 3.72 2.25
N ASN A 51 -0.67 2.63 2.98
CA ASN A 51 -0.53 2.69 4.43
C ASN A 51 0.85 3.26 4.80
N PRO A 52 0.94 4.33 5.62
CA PRO A 52 2.21 4.99 5.92
C PRO A 52 3.21 4.09 6.64
N LYS A 53 2.74 3.16 7.47
CA LYS A 53 3.62 2.23 8.21
C LYS A 53 4.24 1.20 7.25
N ILE A 54 3.46 0.70 6.29
CA ILE A 54 3.96 -0.24 5.28
C ILE A 54 4.90 0.47 4.30
N MET A 55 4.57 1.70 3.92
CA MET A 55 5.46 2.51 3.09
C MET A 55 6.81 2.73 3.78
N ALA A 56 6.83 3.15 5.06
CA ALA A 56 8.07 3.34 5.81
C ALA A 56 8.89 2.03 5.94
N LEU A 57 8.22 0.89 6.13
CA LEU A 57 8.87 -0.41 6.12
C LEU A 57 9.56 -0.69 4.78
N ASN A 58 8.86 -0.48 3.66
CA ASN A 58 9.43 -0.67 2.32
C ASN A 58 10.63 0.25 2.07
N GLU A 59 10.53 1.53 2.44
CA GLU A 59 11.65 2.47 2.32
C GLU A 59 12.86 2.02 3.15
N SER A 60 12.65 1.52 4.37
CA SER A 60 13.74 0.97 5.20
C SER A 60 14.40 -0.25 4.57
N LEU A 61 13.61 -1.11 3.91
CA LEU A 61 14.12 -2.26 3.19
C LEU A 61 14.97 -1.82 2.00
N PHE A 62 14.49 -0.89 1.17
CA PHE A 62 15.26 -0.37 0.05
C PHE A 62 16.57 0.29 0.51
N ALA A 63 16.51 1.14 1.53
CA ALA A 63 17.69 1.80 2.09
C ALA A 63 18.73 0.80 2.61
N SER A 64 18.29 -0.28 3.28
CA SER A 64 19.19 -1.33 3.75
C SER A 64 19.90 -2.08 2.61
N ASN A 65 19.29 -2.09 1.42
CA ASN A 65 19.84 -2.67 0.20
C ASN A 65 20.50 -1.64 -0.72
N GLN A 66 20.75 -0.41 -0.24
CA GLN A 66 21.40 0.67 -1.01
C GLN A 66 20.69 1.00 -2.33
N GLY A 67 19.36 0.91 -2.35
CA GLY A 67 18.53 1.26 -3.50
C GLY A 67 17.30 2.08 -3.13
N SER A 68 16.48 2.36 -4.13
CA SER A 68 15.14 2.93 -4.01
C SER A 68 14.17 2.17 -4.92
N TRP A 69 12.89 2.49 -4.84
CA TRP A 69 11.86 1.89 -5.68
C TRP A 69 12.07 2.15 -7.19
N ASP A 70 12.76 3.24 -7.55
CA ASP A 70 13.05 3.69 -8.93
C ASP A 70 14.54 3.61 -9.30
N HIS A 71 15.41 3.33 -8.33
CA HIS A 71 16.85 3.17 -8.53
C HIS A 71 17.32 1.86 -7.86
N PRO A 72 17.26 0.72 -8.59
CA PRO A 72 17.71 -0.55 -8.03
C PRO A 72 19.22 -0.50 -7.70
N PRO A 73 19.67 -1.22 -6.67
CA PRO A 73 21.08 -1.32 -6.35
C PRO A 73 21.87 -2.01 -7.47
N LYS A 74 23.18 -1.73 -7.54
CA LYS A 74 24.09 -2.33 -8.53
C LYS A 74 24.49 -3.76 -8.16
#